data_AF-A0AA88M7H2-F1
#
_entry.id   AF-A0AA88M7H2-F1
#
_cell.length_a   1.000
_cell.length_b   1.000
_cell.length_c   1.000
_cell.angle_alpha   90.00
_cell.angle_beta   90.00
_cell.angle_gamma   90.00
#
_symmetry.space_group_name_H-M   'P 1'
#
loop_
_entity.id
_entity.type
_entity.pdbx_description
1 polymer ?
#
loop_
_entity_poly.entity_id
_entity_poly.type
_entity_poly.pdbx_seq_one_letter_code
_entity_poly.pdbx_strand_id
1 'polypeptide(L)'
;MAHTKRFAAIPMSKCMRDICREEDYAFLNNQEQDKTPDKTPKESMFCESGWQQKQEERISQRLDREQKEQERNRGLEKQRREKEEQWKSHVAGLASERESLQGRLHRLREFRDFQKRVLMQELGLEPGTPSEKLTHILMRL
;
A
#
# COMPACT_ATOMS: atom_id res chain seq x y z
N MET A 1 14.51 -60.87 5.11
CA MET A 1 15.84 -60.63 4.49
C MET A 1 15.68 -60.36 2.98
N ALA A 2 15.11 -59.23 2.54
CA ALA A 2 14.90 -59.01 1.09
C ALA A 2 14.69 -57.55 0.63
N HIS A 3 15.10 -56.53 1.39
CA HIS A 3 14.83 -55.12 1.02
C HIS A 3 16.06 -54.22 1.10
N THR A 4 17.18 -54.65 0.51
CA THR A 4 18.28 -53.73 0.14
C THR A 4 18.50 -53.86 -1.36
N LYS A 5 17.59 -53.26 -2.14
CA LYS A 5 17.84 -53.09 -3.58
C LYS A 5 18.92 -52.03 -3.72
N ARG A 6 20.14 -52.43 -4.10
CA ARG A 6 21.22 -51.50 -4.48
C ARG A 6 20.68 -50.47 -5.47
N PHE A 7 21.18 -49.23 -5.43
CA PHE A 7 20.69 -48.14 -6.30
C PHE A 7 20.72 -48.53 -7.78
N ALA A 8 21.64 -49.43 -8.18
CA ALA A 8 21.71 -50.00 -9.51
C ALA A 8 20.42 -50.70 -10.00
N ALA A 9 19.65 -51.31 -9.08
CA ALA A 9 18.41 -52.05 -9.36
C ALA A 9 17.15 -51.18 -9.33
N ILE A 10 17.27 -49.89 -8.96
CA ILE A 10 16.17 -48.92 -8.99
C ILE A 10 16.19 -48.25 -10.37
N PRO A 11 15.15 -48.41 -11.20
CA PRO A 11 15.11 -47.77 -12.51
C PRO A 11 14.99 -46.24 -12.33
N MET A 12 16.07 -45.55 -12.67
CA MET A 12 16.18 -44.08 -12.66
C MET A 12 16.65 -43.59 -14.03
N SER A 13 16.31 -42.35 -14.37
CA SER A 13 16.86 -41.69 -15.55
C SER A 13 18.39 -41.57 -15.44
N LYS A 14 19.09 -41.58 -16.58
CA LYS A 14 20.56 -41.56 -16.61
C LYS A 14 21.14 -40.34 -15.87
N CYS A 15 20.54 -39.16 -16.04
CA CYS A 15 20.97 -37.93 -15.36
C CYS A 15 20.79 -37.98 -13.83
N MET A 16 19.72 -38.63 -13.34
CA MET A 16 19.47 -38.75 -11.91
C MET A 16 20.46 -39.71 -11.24
N ARG A 17 20.96 -40.71 -11.97
CA ARG A 17 21.95 -41.67 -11.46
C ARG A 17 23.28 -40.99 -11.12
N ASP A 18 23.67 -39.97 -11.88
CA ASP A 18 24.92 -39.24 -11.65
C ASP A 18 24.81 -38.32 -10.42
N ILE A 19 23.61 -37.84 -10.12
CA ILE A 19 23.30 -36.95 -8.99
C ILE A 19 23.08 -37.74 -7.69
N CYS A 20 22.44 -38.92 -7.77
CA CYS A 20 22.08 -39.72 -6.61
C CYS A 20 23.03 -40.91 -6.44
N ARG A 21 24.25 -40.65 -5.92
CA ARG A 21 25.23 -41.70 -5.65
C ARG A 21 24.93 -42.40 -4.33
N GLU A 22 25.02 -43.73 -4.31
CA GLU A 22 24.75 -44.55 -3.12
C GLU A 22 25.69 -44.20 -1.94
N GLU A 23 26.90 -43.72 -2.24
CA GLU A 23 27.90 -43.22 -1.29
C GLU A 23 27.39 -42.03 -0.47
N ASP A 24 26.62 -41.13 -1.09
CA ASP A 24 26.08 -39.93 -0.44
C ASP A 24 24.99 -40.28 0.58
N TYR A 25 24.40 -41.48 0.48
CA TYR A 25 23.31 -41.95 1.33
C TYR A 25 23.75 -43.02 2.32
N ALA A 26 25.06 -43.28 2.46
CA ALA A 26 25.60 -44.27 3.40
C ALA A 26 25.17 -44.01 4.86
N PHE A 27 24.91 -42.74 5.23
CA PHE A 27 24.42 -42.37 6.56
C PHE A 27 23.04 -42.95 6.89
N LEU A 28 22.20 -43.27 5.89
CA LEU A 28 20.90 -43.89 6.11
C LEU A 28 21.03 -45.37 6.51
N ASN A 29 22.05 -46.07 6.00
CA ASN A 29 22.32 -47.46 6.40
C ASN A 29 22.80 -47.57 7.84
N ASN A 30 23.58 -46.59 8.32
CA ASN A 30 24.11 -46.59 9.69
C ASN A 30 23.01 -46.29 10.73
N GLN A 31 21.94 -45.60 10.33
CA GLN A 31 20.84 -45.25 11.22
C GLN A 31 19.99 -46.46 11.65
N GLU A 32 20.04 -47.57 10.91
CA GLU A 32 19.39 -48.83 11.32
C GLU A 32 20.26 -49.69 12.23
N GLN A 33 21.59 -49.50 12.26
CA GLN A 33 22.50 -50.21 13.17
C GLN A 33 22.55 -49.63 14.59
N ASP A 34 22.30 -48.32 14.76
CA ASP A 34 22.37 -47.63 16.07
C ASP A 34 21.15 -47.86 16.98
N LYS A 35 20.26 -48.81 16.66
CA LYS A 35 19.14 -49.23 17.54
C LYS A 35 19.61 -50.23 18.61
N THR A 36 20.62 -49.86 19.39
CA THR A 36 20.92 -50.47 20.69
C THR A 36 20.56 -49.45 21.79
N PRO A 37 19.69 -49.79 22.76
CA PRO A 37 19.22 -48.82 23.74
C PRO A 37 20.19 -48.77 24.91
N ASP A 38 21.10 -47.80 24.90
CA ASP A 38 21.75 -47.32 26.12
C ASP A 38 22.00 -45.83 25.99
N LYS A 39 20.95 -45.04 26.24
CA LYS A 39 21.08 -43.62 26.55
C LYS A 39 20.33 -43.32 27.82
N THR A 40 21.09 -42.94 28.83
CA THR A 40 20.67 -42.54 30.17
C THR A 40 19.63 -41.40 30.11
N PRO A 41 18.60 -41.40 30.99
CA PRO A 41 17.48 -40.44 30.95
C PRO A 41 17.87 -38.95 31.13
N LYS A 42 19.06 -38.66 31.65
CA LYS A 42 19.48 -37.29 32.04
C LYS A 42 19.94 -36.43 30.87
N GLU A 43 20.46 -37.03 29.79
CA GLU A 43 20.88 -36.27 28.60
C GLU A 43 19.69 -35.89 27.70
N SER A 44 18.62 -36.70 27.73
CA SER A 44 17.37 -36.46 27.00
C SER A 44 16.65 -35.18 27.47
N MET A 45 16.52 -34.97 28.79
CA MET A 45 15.82 -33.81 29.35
C MET A 45 16.55 -32.48 29.10
N PHE A 46 17.89 -32.48 29.12
CA PHE A 46 18.69 -31.28 28.85
C PHE A 46 18.59 -30.84 27.37
N CYS A 47 18.47 -31.81 26.46
CA CYS A 47 18.28 -31.54 25.04
C CYS A 47 16.88 -30.97 24.74
N GLU A 48 15.84 -31.44 25.44
CA GLU A 48 14.47 -30.90 25.33
C GLU A 48 14.34 -29.47 25.89
N SER A 49 14.97 -29.16 27.03
CA SER A 49 14.89 -27.82 27.63
C SER A 49 15.56 -26.77 26.74
N GLY A 50 16.71 -27.09 26.14
CA GLY A 50 17.39 -26.21 25.18
C GLY A 50 16.60 -26.02 23.88
N TRP A 51 15.80 -27.02 23.48
CA TRP A 51 14.94 -26.93 22.30
C TRP A 51 13.71 -26.05 22.55
N GLN A 52 13.09 -26.16 23.73
CA GLN A 52 11.99 -25.30 24.16
C GLN A 52 12.42 -23.83 24.25
N GLN A 53 13.57 -23.55 24.88
CA GLN A 53 14.08 -22.19 25.01
C GLN A 53 14.37 -21.54 23.65
N LYS A 54 14.95 -22.28 22.70
CA LYS A 54 15.16 -21.80 21.32
C LYS A 54 13.86 -21.51 20.59
N GLN A 55 12.79 -22.26 20.89
CA GLN A 55 11.50 -22.05 20.25
C GLN A 55 10.79 -20.82 20.83
N GLU A 56 10.84 -20.62 22.13
CA GLU A 56 10.34 -19.41 22.81
C GLU A 56 11.08 -18.15 22.33
N GLU A 57 12.40 -18.25 22.14
CA GLU A 57 13.20 -17.14 21.61
C GLU A 57 12.77 -16.79 20.17
N ARG A 58 12.53 -17.79 19.32
CA ARG A 58 12.01 -17.57 17.95
C ARG A 58 10.63 -16.93 17.94
N ILE A 59 9.74 -17.35 18.85
CA ILE A 59 8.40 -16.75 18.98
C ILE A 59 8.52 -15.29 19.43
N SER A 60 9.37 -15.03 20.42
CA SER A 60 9.62 -13.69 20.94
C SER A 60 10.17 -12.75 19.86
N GLN A 61 11.13 -13.24 19.06
CA GLN A 61 11.67 -12.48 17.92
C GLN A 61 10.63 -12.20 16.84
N ARG A 62 9.70 -13.13 16.58
CA ARG A 62 8.60 -12.91 15.62
C ARG A 62 7.64 -11.84 16.12
N LEU A 63 7.27 -11.89 17.40
CA LEU A 63 6.39 -10.90 18.02
C LEU A 63 7.02 -9.50 18.03
N ASP A 64 8.31 -9.39 18.36
CA ASP A 64 9.03 -8.11 18.33
C ASP A 64 9.07 -7.52 16.91
N ARG A 65 9.27 -8.35 15.88
CA ARG A 65 9.20 -7.91 14.47
C ARG A 65 7.80 -7.43 14.10
N GLU A 66 6.78 -8.19 14.48
CA GLU A 66 5.38 -7.83 14.21
C GLU A 66 5.00 -6.52 14.91
N GLN A 67 5.43 -6.31 16.15
CA GLN A 67 5.20 -5.05 16.86
C GLN A 67 5.88 -3.88 16.16
N LYS A 68 7.14 -4.02 15.76
CA LYS A 68 7.87 -2.98 15.00
C LYS A 68 7.19 -2.67 13.66
N GLU A 69 6.72 -3.68 12.95
CA GLU A 69 5.97 -3.48 11.70
C GLU A 69 4.62 -2.80 11.95
N GLN A 70 3.89 -3.16 13.00
CA GLN A 70 2.67 -2.48 13.38
C GLN A 70 2.91 -1.01 13.73
N GLU A 71 3.95 -0.69 14.50
CA GLU A 71 4.31 0.69 14.82
C GLU A 71 4.66 1.50 13.57
N ARG A 72 5.46 0.91 12.67
CA ARG A 72 5.78 1.52 11.37
C ARG A 72 4.51 1.78 10.56
N ASN A 73 3.59 0.80 10.49
CA ASN A 73 2.34 0.95 9.75
C ASN A 73 1.44 2.02 10.36
N ARG A 74 1.34 2.09 11.69
CA ARG A 74 0.62 3.17 12.39
C ARG A 74 1.23 4.53 12.08
N GLY A 75 2.56 4.64 12.03
CA GLY A 75 3.25 5.88 11.65
C GLY A 75 2.90 6.33 10.23
N LEU A 76 2.94 5.39 9.27
CA LEU A 76 2.57 5.65 7.88
C LEU A 76 1.09 6.05 7.74
N GLU A 77 0.21 5.39 8.48
CA GLU A 77 -1.22 5.70 8.47
C GLU A 77 -1.50 7.11 9.01
N LYS A 78 -0.84 7.52 10.10
CA LYS A 78 -0.94 8.89 10.63
C LYS A 78 -0.49 9.92 9.59
N GLN A 79 0.67 9.73 8.97
CA GLN A 79 1.16 10.63 7.93
C GLN A 79 0.22 10.70 6.73
N ARG A 80 -0.40 9.58 6.35
CA ARG A 80 -1.40 9.54 5.29
C ARG A 80 -2.63 10.36 5.66
N ARG A 81 -3.15 10.20 6.88
CA ARG A 81 -4.31 10.96 7.37
C ARG A 81 -4.02 12.45 7.43
N GLU A 82 -2.86 12.85 7.96
CA GLU A 82 -2.43 14.25 8.01
C GLU A 82 -2.37 14.88 6.61
N LYS A 83 -1.77 14.19 5.63
CA LYS A 83 -1.73 14.66 4.23
C LYS A 83 -3.12 14.74 3.61
N GLU A 84 -3.99 13.79 3.91
CA GLU A 84 -5.37 13.79 3.43
C GLU A 84 -6.16 14.96 4.01
N GLU A 85 -5.99 15.26 5.30
CA GLU A 85 -6.60 16.43 5.95
C GLU A 85 -6.07 17.74 5.38
N GLN A 86 -4.75 17.85 5.18
CA GLN A 86 -4.13 19.01 4.52
C GLN A 86 -4.69 19.21 3.11
N TRP A 87 -4.82 18.13 2.34
CA TRP A 87 -5.39 18.19 0.99
C TRP A 87 -6.87 18.61 1.03
N LYS A 88 -7.68 18.05 1.95
CA LYS A 88 -9.08 18.45 2.13
C LYS A 88 -9.21 19.93 2.49
N SER A 89 -8.39 20.42 3.41
CA SER A 89 -8.36 21.83 3.80
C SER A 89 -7.97 22.73 2.64
N HIS A 90 -6.94 22.35 1.88
CA HIS A 90 -6.51 23.09 0.70
C HIS A 90 -7.61 23.18 -0.37
N VAL A 91 -8.26 22.05 -0.69
CA VAL A 91 -9.37 22.00 -1.64
C VAL A 91 -10.55 22.85 -1.15
N ALA A 92 -10.88 22.81 0.14
CA ALA A 92 -11.92 23.65 0.72
C ALA A 92 -11.59 25.15 0.58
N GLY A 93 -10.34 25.54 0.82
CA GLY A 93 -9.87 26.92 0.60
C GLY A 93 -10.05 27.38 -0.85
N LEU A 94 -9.62 26.56 -1.81
CA LEU A 94 -9.81 26.84 -3.24
C LEU A 94 -11.29 26.95 -3.64
N ALA A 95 -12.15 26.10 -3.06
CA ALA A 95 -13.59 26.17 -3.31
C ALA A 95 -14.19 27.47 -2.78
N SER A 96 -13.84 27.89 -1.56
CA SER A 96 -14.29 29.16 -0.98
C SER A 96 -13.82 30.37 -1.79
N GLU A 97 -12.55 30.38 -2.23
CA GLU A 97 -12.04 31.42 -3.12
C GLU A 97 -12.83 31.48 -4.42
N ARG A 98 -13.08 30.33 -5.05
CA ARG A 98 -13.87 30.24 -6.28
C ARG A 98 -15.30 30.77 -6.09
N GLU A 99 -15.97 30.40 -5.00
CA GLU A 99 -17.32 30.89 -4.69
C GLU A 99 -17.34 32.41 -4.51
N SER A 100 -16.35 32.97 -3.82
CA SER A 100 -16.22 34.42 -3.65
C SER A 100 -16.07 35.15 -4.99
N LEU A 101 -15.28 34.59 -5.91
CA LEU A 101 -15.09 35.13 -7.26
C LEU A 101 -16.36 35.00 -8.09
N GLN A 102 -17.09 33.88 -8.00
CA GLN A 102 -18.37 33.70 -8.68
C GLN A 102 -19.41 34.73 -8.21
N GLY A 103 -19.52 34.98 -6.91
CA GLY A 103 -20.40 36.01 -6.37
C GLY A 103 -20.02 37.41 -6.86
N ARG A 104 -18.72 37.74 -6.89
CA ARG A 104 -18.22 39.01 -7.44
C ARG A 104 -18.52 39.14 -8.94
N LEU A 105 -18.30 38.07 -9.71
CA LEU A 105 -18.56 38.04 -11.15
C LEU A 105 -20.06 38.20 -11.44
N HIS A 106 -20.93 37.57 -10.64
CA HIS A 106 -22.37 37.75 -10.74
C HIS A 106 -22.78 39.21 -10.50
N ARG A 107 -22.30 39.84 -9.42
CA ARG A 107 -22.57 41.27 -9.15
C ARG A 107 -22.07 42.19 -10.26
N LEU A 108 -20.91 41.90 -10.84
CA LEU A 108 -20.39 42.68 -11.98
C LEU A 108 -21.27 42.53 -13.22
N ARG A 109 -21.80 41.33 -13.50
CA ARG A 109 -22.77 41.12 -14.58
C ARG A 109 -24.06 41.91 -14.33
N GLU A 110 -24.63 41.82 -13.13
CA GLU A 110 -25.85 42.56 -12.77
C GLU A 110 -25.65 44.07 -12.88
N PHE A 111 -24.51 44.58 -12.39
CA PHE A 111 -24.16 45.99 -12.51
C PHE A 111 -24.01 46.40 -13.98
N ARG A 112 -23.38 45.57 -14.81
CA ARG A 112 -23.24 45.84 -16.24
C ARG A 112 -24.59 45.84 -16.96
N ASP A 113 -25.50 44.94 -16.59
CA ASP A 113 -26.85 44.88 -17.13
C ASP A 113 -27.73 46.04 -16.63
N PHE A 114 -27.48 46.53 -15.42
CA PHE A 114 -28.06 47.78 -14.93
C PHE A 114 -27.58 48.98 -15.76
N GLN A 115 -26.26 49.14 -15.96
CA GLN A 115 -25.71 50.21 -16.81
C GLN A 115 -26.31 50.19 -18.23
N LYS A 116 -26.42 49.00 -18.84
CA LYS A 116 -27.08 48.83 -20.13
C LYS A 116 -28.52 49.32 -20.11
N ARG A 117 -29.32 48.94 -19.11
CA ARG A 117 -30.73 49.36 -18.98
C ARG A 117 -30.87 50.87 -18.85
N VAL A 118 -30.06 51.51 -18.00
CA VAL A 118 -30.07 52.97 -17.82
C VAL A 118 -29.72 53.67 -19.13
N LEU A 119 -28.64 53.27 -19.80
CA LEU A 119 -28.23 53.87 -21.07
C LEU A 119 -29.25 53.65 -22.19
N MET A 120 -29.88 52.48 -22.26
CA MET A 120 -30.97 52.26 -23.22
C MET A 120 -32.13 53.22 -22.97
N GLN A 121 -32.50 53.43 -21.70
CA GLN A 121 -33.56 54.37 -21.34
C GLN A 121 -33.21 55.83 -21.67
N GLU A 122 -31.98 56.26 -21.38
CA GLU A 122 -31.49 57.61 -21.71
C GLU A 122 -31.40 57.85 -23.22
N LEU A 123 -31.06 56.82 -23.99
CA LEU A 123 -30.96 56.87 -25.45
C LEU A 123 -32.29 56.60 -26.16
N GLY A 124 -33.36 56.27 -25.43
CA GLY A 124 -34.67 55.91 -26.00
C GLY A 124 -34.64 54.65 -26.87
N LEU A 125 -33.77 53.69 -26.55
CA LEU A 125 -33.62 52.43 -27.28
C LEU A 125 -34.58 51.35 -26.73
N GLU A 126 -35.23 50.62 -27.63
CA GLU A 126 -36.11 49.49 -27.28
C GLU A 126 -35.32 48.28 -26.76
N PRO A 127 -35.84 47.52 -25.78
CA PRO A 127 -35.16 46.35 -25.23
C PRO A 127 -34.83 45.33 -26.32
N GLY A 128 -33.56 44.98 -26.45
CA GLY A 128 -33.09 43.98 -27.42
C GLY A 128 -32.65 44.53 -28.77
N THR A 129 -32.69 45.86 -28.99
CA THR A 129 -32.05 46.46 -30.18
C THR A 129 -30.53 46.50 -30.03
N PRO A 130 -29.76 45.87 -30.94
CA PRO A 130 -28.32 45.99 -30.94
C PRO A 130 -27.92 47.41 -31.36
N SER A 131 -27.21 48.13 -30.49
CA SER A 131 -26.75 49.51 -30.75
C SER A 131 -25.23 49.61 -30.63
N GLU A 132 -24.58 50.01 -31.73
CA GLU A 132 -23.14 50.27 -31.77
C GLU A 132 -22.75 51.44 -30.86
N LYS A 133 -23.63 52.45 -30.73
CA LYS A 133 -23.42 53.59 -29.82
C LYS A 133 -23.42 53.13 -28.36
N LEU A 134 -24.38 52.27 -27.99
CA LEU A 134 -24.47 51.71 -26.63
C LEU A 134 -23.23 50.88 -26.29
N THR A 135 -22.79 50.01 -27.20
CA THR A 135 -21.60 49.16 -27.00
C THR A 135 -20.33 49.99 -26.91
N HIS A 136 -20.17 51.05 -27.73
CA HIS A 136 -19.03 51.95 -27.62
C HIS A 136 -18.96 52.70 -26.28
N ILE A 137 -20.11 53.18 -25.77
CA ILE A 137 -20.18 53.88 -24.47
C ILE A 137 -19.81 52.90 -23.35
N LEU A 138 -20.40 51.71 -23.38
CA LEU A 138 -20.12 50.66 -22.41
C LEU A 138 -18.63 50.26 -22.42
N MET A 139 -17.97 50.17 -23.57
CA MET A 139 -16.54 49.84 -23.64
C MET A 139 -15.61 50.94 -23.12
N ARG A 140 -16.07 52.20 -23.04
CA ARG A 140 -15.29 53.32 -22.50
C ARG A 140 -15.44 53.49 -20.98
N LEU A 141 -16.45 52.86 -20.38
CA LEU A 141 -16.74 52.82 -18.94
C LEU A 141 -16.20 51.55 -18.31
#